data_AF-A0A2V9GWP1-F1
#
_entry.id   AF-A0A2V9GWP1-F1
#
_cell.length_a   1.000
_cell.length_b   1.000
_cell.length_c   1.000
_cell.angle_alpha   90.00
_cell.angle_beta   90.00
_cell.angle_gamma   90.00
#
_symmetry.space_group_name_H-M   'P 1'
#
loop_
_entity.id
_entity.type
_entity.pdbx_description
1 polymer ?
#
loop_
_entity_poly.entity_id
_entity_poly.type
_entity_poly.pdbx_seq_one_letter_code
_entity_poly.pdbx_strand_id
1 'polypeptide(L)'
;MGDFGQAILMTAAVTDDPISFAELESILELSEDRLLSALTELQTLFLPPKAPAVEGEQRYQINLNTKKLVRLGYRCPQNGRSWVRVGTSFRK
;
A
#
# COMPACT_ATOMS: atom_id res chain seq x y z
N MET A 1 -9.70 -10.07 -6.05
CA MET A 1 -8.74 -9.15 -5.41
C MET A 1 -9.55 -8.33 -4.45
N GLY A 2 -9.47 -8.61 -3.14
CA GLY A 2 -10.30 -7.93 -2.15
C GLY A 2 -9.99 -6.42 -2.13
N ASP A 3 -11.00 -5.59 -1.89
CA ASP A 3 -10.92 -4.12 -1.93
C ASP A 3 -9.77 -3.54 -1.09
N PHE A 4 -9.33 -4.27 -0.06
CA PHE A 4 -8.30 -3.85 0.90
C PHE A 4 -6.86 -3.91 0.36
N GLY A 5 -6.55 -4.85 -0.54
CA GLY A 5 -5.19 -5.01 -1.06
C GLY A 5 -4.71 -3.77 -1.82
N GLN A 6 -5.62 -3.17 -2.60
CA GLN A 6 -5.34 -1.91 -3.30
C GLN A 6 -5.07 -0.77 -2.32
N ALA A 7 -5.87 -0.63 -1.25
CA ALA A 7 -5.71 0.43 -0.26
C ALA A 7 -4.37 0.35 0.48
N ILE A 8 -3.90 -0.86 0.80
CA ILE A 8 -2.58 -1.11 1.40
C ILE A 8 -1.47 -0.67 0.44
N LEU A 9 -1.53 -1.09 -0.83
CA LEU A 9 -0.51 -0.71 -1.83
C LEU A 9 -0.43 0.80 -2.03
N MET A 10 -1.59 1.47 -2.05
CA MET A 10 -1.67 2.92 -2.16
C MET A 10 -1.05 3.60 -0.94
N THR A 11 -1.45 3.19 0.26
CA THR A 11 -0.91 3.73 1.51
C THR A 11 0.60 3.55 1.62
N ALA A 12 1.12 2.35 1.34
CA ALA A 12 2.55 2.06 1.32
C ALA A 12 3.33 2.77 0.19
N ALA A 13 2.62 3.31 -0.82
CA ALA A 13 3.22 4.10 -1.88
C ALA A 13 3.29 5.60 -1.57
N VAL A 14 2.70 6.09 -0.46
CA VAL A 14 2.79 7.53 -0.11
C VAL A 14 4.23 7.89 0.24
N THR A 15 4.81 7.18 1.20
CA THR A 15 6.16 7.42 1.71
C THR A 15 7.17 6.48 1.04
N ASP A 16 8.45 6.87 1.07
CA ASP A 16 9.54 6.00 0.67
C ASP A 16 9.98 5.06 1.82
N ASP A 17 9.64 5.41 3.06
CA ASP A 17 9.94 4.65 4.26
C ASP A 17 9.09 3.36 4.37
N PRO A 18 9.59 2.30 5.05
CA PRO A 18 8.79 1.13 5.37
C PRO A 18 7.70 1.47 6.40
N ILE A 19 6.50 0.94 6.17
CA ILE A 19 5.32 1.19 7.02
C ILE A 19 5.10 0.01 7.97
N SER A 20 4.75 0.27 9.21
CA SER A 20 4.40 -0.76 10.21
C SER A 20 2.98 -1.30 10.02
N PHE A 21 2.67 -2.40 10.71
CA PHE A 21 1.31 -2.92 10.80
C PHE A 21 0.37 -1.92 11.49
N ALA A 22 0.80 -1.33 12.60
CA ALA A 22 0.00 -0.38 13.37
C ALA A 22 -0.32 0.90 12.58
N GLU A 23 0.64 1.40 11.79
CA GLU A 23 0.39 2.53 10.88
C GLU A 23 -0.63 2.18 9.80
N LEU A 24 -0.54 0.99 9.19
CA LEU A 24 -1.53 0.53 8.21
C LEU A 24 -2.92 0.40 8.83
N GLU A 25 -3.02 -0.18 10.01
CA GLU A 25 -4.28 -0.33 10.75
C GLU A 25 -4.90 1.04 11.07
N SER A 26 -4.09 1.97 11.59
CA SER A 26 -4.52 3.32 11.93
C SER A 26 -4.93 4.15 10.71
N ILE A 27 -4.24 4.02 9.57
CA ILE A 27 -4.53 4.81 8.37
C ILE A 27 -5.74 4.25 7.61
N LEU A 28 -5.88 2.93 7.56
CA LEU A 28 -6.91 2.25 6.77
C LEU A 28 -8.19 1.96 7.57
N GLU A 29 -8.16 2.10 8.89
CA GLU A 29 -9.27 1.80 9.80
C GLU A 29 -9.83 0.38 9.57
N LEU A 30 -8.94 -0.58 9.28
CA LEU A 30 -9.29 -1.99 9.08
C LEU A 30 -9.13 -2.77 10.38
N SER A 31 -9.95 -3.80 10.57
CA SER A 31 -9.71 -4.76 11.65
C SER A 31 -8.43 -5.56 11.39
N GLU A 32 -7.74 -5.94 12.46
CA GLU A 32 -6.53 -6.77 12.42
C GLU A 32 -6.65 -7.97 11.46
N ASP A 33 -7.72 -8.77 11.58
CA ASP A 33 -7.97 -9.94 10.72
C ASP A 33 -8.03 -9.61 9.23
N ARG A 34 -8.66 -8.48 8.87
CA ARG A 34 -8.80 -8.04 7.48
C ARG A 34 -7.48 -7.55 6.93
N LEU A 35 -6.72 -6.81 7.74
CA LEU A 35 -5.40 -6.31 7.37
C LEU A 35 -4.41 -7.47 7.21
N LEU A 36 -4.39 -8.43 8.14
CA LEU A 36 -3.56 -9.64 8.04
C LEU A 36 -3.90 -10.50 6.83
N SER A 37 -5.19 -10.73 6.56
CA SER A 37 -5.65 -11.47 5.39
C SER A 37 -5.18 -10.80 4.09
N ALA A 38 -5.40 -9.50 3.95
CA ALA A 38 -4.99 -8.75 2.77
C ALA A 38 -3.45 -8.68 2.61
N LEU A 39 -2.70 -8.51 3.70
CA LEU A 39 -1.24 -8.55 3.67
C LEU A 39 -0.71 -9.92 3.28
N THR A 40 -1.35 -10.99 3.75
CA THR A 40 -1.01 -12.36 3.36
C THR A 40 -1.24 -12.58 1.86
N GLU A 41 -2.38 -12.16 1.32
CA GLU A 41 -2.65 -12.20 -0.13
C GLU A 41 -1.62 -11.39 -0.92
N LEU A 42 -1.27 -10.18 -0.47
CA LEU A 42 -0.29 -9.37 -1.17
C LEU A 42 1.12 -9.97 -1.13
N GLN A 43 1.48 -10.63 -0.03
CA GLN A 43 2.76 -11.33 0.12
C GLN A 43 2.89 -12.55 -0.77
N THR A 44 1.80 -13.31 -0.99
CA THR A 44 1.82 -14.42 -1.97
C THR A 44 2.02 -13.92 -3.40
N LEU A 45 1.67 -12.66 -3.68
CA LEU A 45 1.92 -11.96 -4.93
C LEU A 45 3.28 -11.24 -4.98
N PHE A 46 4.11 -11.36 -3.95
CA PHE A 46 5.42 -10.70 -3.83
C PHE A 46 5.37 -9.16 -3.94
N LEU A 47 4.24 -8.53 -3.56
CA LEU A 47 4.02 -7.09 -3.75
C LEU A 47 4.62 -6.23 -2.62
N PRO A 48 4.30 -6.47 -1.33
CA PRO A 48 5.06 -5.99 -0.19
C PRO A 48 5.90 -7.16 0.36
N PRO A 49 7.20 -7.24 0.04
CA PRO A 49 8.10 -8.09 0.81
C PRO A 49 8.02 -7.75 2.31
N LYS A 50 8.09 -8.77 3.18
CA LYS A 50 8.40 -8.56 4.60
C LYS A 50 9.76 -7.86 4.66
N ALA A 51 9.80 -6.60 5.08
CA ALA A 51 11.06 -5.93 5.36
C ALA A 51 11.67 -6.55 6.62
N PRO A 52 13.00 -6.49 6.80
CA PRO A 52 13.61 -6.87 8.07
C PRO A 52 12.96 -6.08 9.21
N ALA A 53 12.69 -6.75 10.33
CA ALA A 53 12.13 -6.09 11.50
C ALA A 53 13.10 -4.99 11.97
N VAL A 54 12.60 -3.77 12.12
CA VAL A 54 13.38 -2.65 12.68
C VAL A 54 12.92 -2.52 14.13
N GLU A 55 13.86 -2.59 15.07
CA GLU A 55 13.56 -2.48 16.52
C GLU A 55 12.53 -3.53 17.03
N GLY A 56 12.45 -4.68 16.37
CA GLY A 56 11.51 -5.75 16.73
C GLY A 56 10.11 -5.60 16.11
N GLU A 57 9.85 -4.50 15.40
CA GLU A 57 8.58 -4.25 14.72
C GLU A 57 8.63 -4.73 13.26
N GLN A 58 7.62 -5.51 12.86
CA GLN A 58 7.47 -5.93 11.46
C GLN A 58 7.07 -4.74 10.60
N ARG A 59 7.89 -4.46 9.59
CA ARG A 59 7.63 -3.42 8.60
C ARG A 59 7.41 -3.99 7.21
N TYR A 60 6.67 -3.24 6.41
CA TYR A 60 6.28 -3.58 5.05
C TYR A 60 6.81 -2.51 4.11
N GLN A 61 7.42 -2.93 3.01
CA GLN A 61 7.88 -2.00 1.99
C GLN A 61 7.55 -2.57 0.64
N ILE A 62 6.80 -1.84 -0.18
CA ILE A 62 6.60 -2.22 -1.57
C ILE A 62 7.83 -1.82 -2.38
N ASN A 63 8.20 -2.65 -3.37
CA ASN A 63 9.37 -2.37 -4.20
C ASN A 63 9.20 -1.06 -5.01
N LEU A 64 10.31 -0.46 -5.43
CA LEU A 64 10.31 0.85 -6.09
C LEU A 64 9.49 0.86 -7.39
N ASN A 65 9.47 -0.25 -8.14
CA ASN A 65 8.71 -0.35 -9.39
C ASN A 65 7.20 -0.38 -9.11
N THR A 66 6.77 -1.12 -8.08
CA THR A 66 5.39 -1.12 -7.60
C THR A 66 4.98 0.26 -7.12
N LYS A 67 5.83 0.98 -6.35
CA LYS A 67 5.58 2.38 -5.95
C LYS A 67 5.32 3.28 -7.16
N LYS A 68 6.20 3.22 -8.16
CA LYS A 68 6.06 4.00 -9.39
C LYS A 68 4.75 3.67 -10.12
N LEU A 69 4.41 2.38 -10.25
CA LEU A 69 3.18 1.96 -10.92
C LEU A 69 1.92 2.45 -10.19
N VAL A 70 1.90 2.33 -8.86
CA VAL A 70 0.80 2.85 -8.03
C VAL A 70 0.68 4.37 -8.17
N ARG A 71 1.79 5.11 -8.08
CA ARG A 71 1.83 6.58 -8.23
C ARG A 71 1.48 7.06 -9.65
N LEU A 72 1.66 6.23 -10.67
CA LEU A 72 1.23 6.51 -12.04
C LEU A 72 -0.29 6.33 -12.20
N GLY A 73 -0.84 5.26 -11.62
CA GLY A 73 -2.27 4.94 -11.73
C GLY A 73 -3.15 5.73 -10.75
N TYR A 74 -2.57 6.21 -9.66
CA TYR A 74 -3.28 6.90 -8.59
C TYR A 74 -2.48 8.12 -8.11
N ARG A 75 -3.18 9.24 -7.96
CA ARG A 75 -2.63 10.46 -7.37
C ARG A 75 -3.26 10.69 -6.00
N CYS A 76 -2.42 10.85 -4.97
CA CYS A 76 -2.85 11.43 -3.70
C CYS A 76 -2.67 12.95 -3.79
N PRO A 77 -3.71 13.78 -3.62
CA PRO A 77 -3.56 15.22 -3.46
C PRO A 77 -2.66 15.50 -2.25
N GLN A 78 -1.82 16.53 -2.34
CA GLN A 78 -0.89 16.95 -1.26
C GLN A 78 -1.58 17.25 0.08
N ASN A 79 -2.93 17.28 0.09
CA ASN A 79 -3.77 17.63 1.22
C ASN A 79 -4.35 16.39 1.92
N GLY A 80 -3.99 15.17 1.51
CA GLY A 80 -4.25 13.92 2.24
C GLY A 80 -5.70 13.39 2.25
N ARG A 81 -6.62 13.96 1.46
CA ARG A 81 -8.07 13.69 1.66
C ARG A 81 -8.64 12.49 0.91
N SER A 82 -8.10 12.10 -0.25
CA SER A 82 -8.53 10.88 -0.96
C SER A 82 -7.68 10.63 -2.19
N TRP A 83 -7.43 9.36 -2.52
CA TRP A 83 -6.72 8.99 -3.74
C TRP A 83 -7.63 9.04 -4.96
N VAL A 84 -7.11 9.59 -6.06
CA VAL A 84 -7.84 9.71 -7.32
C VAL A 84 -7.16 8.85 -8.38
N ARG A 85 -7.93 8.01 -9.06
CA ARG A 85 -7.44 7.25 -10.22
C ARG A 85 -7.07 8.22 -11.34
N VAL A 86 -5.85 8.12 -11.85
CA VAL A 86 -5.41 8.92 -13.00
C VAL A 86 -6.06 8.31 -14.24
N GLY A 87 -6.94 9.07 -14.89
CA GLY A 87 -7.60 8.65 -16.12
C GLY A 87 -6.57 8.50 -17.24
N THR A 88 -6.37 7.28 -17.72
CA THR A 88 -5.60 7.03 -18.95
C THR A 88 -6.52 7.18 -20.15
N SER A 89 -6.58 8.39 -20.71
CA SER A 89 -7.14 8.55 -22.05
C SER A 89 -6.16 7.97 -23.06
N PHE A 90 -6.20 6.66 -23.28
CA PHE A 90 -5.58 6.05 -24.45
C PHE A 90 -6.36 6.52 -25.69
N ARG A 91 -5.86 7.55 -26.39
CA ARG A 91 -6.27 7.77 -27.77
C ARG A 91 -5.64 6.66 -28.60
N LYS A 92 -6.48 5.93 -29.33
CA LYS A 92 -6.06 5.00 -30.38
C LYS A 92 -5.38 5.74 -31.52
#